data_AF-A0A6J1W8K7-F1
#
_entry.id   AF-A0A6J1W8K7-F1
#
_cell.length_a   1.000
_cell.length_b   1.000
_cell.length_c   1.000
_cell.angle_alpha   90.00
_cell.angle_beta   90.00
_cell.angle_gamma   90.00
#
_symmetry.space_group_name_H-M   'P 1'
#
loop_
_entity.id
_entity.type
_entity.pdbx_description
1 polymer ?
#
loop_
_entity_poly.entity_id
_entity_poly.type
_entity_poly.pdbx_seq_one_letter_code
_entity_poly.pdbx_strand_id
1 'polypeptide(L)'
;MTTENLSSFLKALDVVKQDHTCGLCSELCKNPVTLSKCFHLICADHFKDLKYCPVCKISLDGCSTFSDDRLNKSVEAVAELGKIFDKFKPEDLRLTRSASVEEKPKSKSKPYKAPSSSSKKVGKNVLSDKTNQLKPDLESSLVSSISIKTAEKRNNKGETMLHIACRLGKLDKVTELLNQGANTNTKDNAGWTPLHEAVQNGRLDLVSLLLQYNTLINVPGQGNETPLHEAVRFNHIDIARELVRNGADINMRNCKGETPLQLAVGEMKETLLSASEDIVHTQTVNVTHMSALYSELDSEDIRIYCVSEYRTVHNKLKLLVKHHSNLHIEAKFTKKVTHLVVDTEDDGVCPSSLDILQGIVMNIWILSSQWITKSTDSKLEPFGNYEITEIGSKSYNGPKNSRYNKYKQLPGLFNGCHIYFHNFNTKYEISKSIVVNKAILTKLVTDAGGIVLRRVPNPESIPESEKLVPYHAKRDGKLTDCSHYIIFKDVYEPMYNMKHLKALPVGWLIECLEKYELCEPIDYNYL
;
A
#
# COMPACT_ATOMS: atom_id res chain seq x y z
N MET A 1 16.44 30.59 -29.33
CA MET A 1 17.04 29.23 -29.19
C MET A 1 17.08 28.59 -30.56
N THR A 2 18.19 27.97 -30.96
CA THR A 2 18.21 27.10 -32.16
C THR A 2 17.34 25.86 -31.91
N THR A 3 16.83 25.22 -32.97
CA THR A 3 15.96 24.03 -32.89
C THR A 3 16.60 22.87 -32.11
N GLU A 4 17.92 22.73 -32.22
CA GLU A 4 18.71 21.74 -31.48
C GLU A 4 18.78 22.06 -29.97
N ASN A 5 18.95 23.33 -29.61
CA ASN A 5 18.92 23.78 -28.21
C ASN A 5 17.52 23.65 -27.59
N LEU A 6 16.45 23.80 -28.39
CA LEU A 6 15.08 23.62 -27.92
C LEU A 6 14.77 22.13 -27.66
N SER A 7 15.23 21.24 -28.53
CA SER A 7 15.06 19.78 -28.36
C SER A 7 15.83 19.26 -27.13
N SER A 8 17.08 19.68 -26.95
CA SER A 8 17.87 19.35 -25.76
C SER A 8 17.28 19.95 -24.48
N PHE A 9 16.76 21.18 -24.56
CA PHE A 9 16.04 21.82 -23.45
C PHE A 9 14.77 21.05 -23.08
N LEU A 10 13.92 20.69 -24.05
CA LEU A 10 12.69 19.96 -23.79
C LEU A 10 12.95 18.56 -23.25
N LYS A 11 13.98 17.84 -23.74
CA LYS A 11 14.39 16.54 -23.19
C LYS A 11 14.90 16.66 -21.75
N ALA A 12 15.72 17.65 -21.44
CA ALA A 12 16.19 17.88 -20.09
C ALA A 12 15.06 18.34 -19.16
N LEU A 13 14.12 19.14 -19.68
CA LEU A 13 12.92 19.58 -18.96
C LEU A 13 11.97 18.42 -18.67
N ASP A 14 11.82 17.46 -19.58
CA ASP A 14 10.97 16.26 -19.39
C ASP A 14 11.55 15.35 -18.30
N VAL A 15 12.88 15.21 -18.25
CA VAL A 15 13.59 14.48 -17.19
C VAL A 15 13.45 15.18 -15.82
N VAL A 16 13.29 16.51 -15.79
CA VAL A 16 13.10 17.30 -14.56
C VAL A 16 11.62 17.47 -14.16
N LYS A 17 10.70 17.49 -15.13
CA LYS A 17 9.23 17.55 -14.93
C LYS A 17 8.67 16.31 -14.25
N GLN A 18 9.42 15.21 -14.21
CA GLN A 18 9.21 14.13 -13.26
C GLN A 18 9.61 14.59 -11.84
N ASP A 19 8.88 15.60 -11.36
CA ASP A 19 8.45 15.87 -9.99
C ASP A 19 9.45 16.00 -8.84
N HIS A 20 10.64 16.62 -8.95
CA HIS A 20 11.59 16.53 -7.82
C HIS A 20 12.41 17.79 -7.44
N THR A 21 11.77 18.90 -7.05
CA THR A 21 12.40 19.85 -6.10
C THR A 21 11.36 20.50 -5.18
N CYS A 22 11.73 20.69 -3.91
CA CYS A 22 11.03 21.58 -3.00
C CYS A 22 11.56 23.01 -3.15
N GLY A 23 10.67 24.00 -3.10
CA GLY A 23 11.01 25.42 -3.20
C GLY A 23 12.00 25.96 -2.15
N LEU A 24 12.29 25.21 -1.08
CA LEU A 24 13.32 25.56 -0.09
C LEU A 24 14.74 25.16 -0.52
N CYS A 25 14.88 24.10 -1.34
CA CYS A 25 16.19 23.59 -1.78
C CYS A 25 16.75 24.34 -3.00
N SER A 26 15.91 25.04 -3.77
CA SER A 26 16.34 25.81 -4.94
C SER A 26 17.15 27.05 -4.61
N GLU A 27 16.99 27.62 -3.40
CA GLU A 27 17.73 28.80 -2.97
C GLU A 27 19.08 28.47 -2.29
N LEU A 28 19.23 27.25 -1.75
CA LEU A 28 20.34 26.89 -0.86
C LEU A 28 21.40 25.99 -1.50
N CYS A 29 21.09 25.24 -2.57
CA CYS A 29 22.02 24.28 -3.17
C CYS A 29 22.35 24.60 -4.63
N LYS A 30 23.64 24.65 -4.99
CA LYS A 30 24.10 24.81 -6.38
C LYS A 30 23.93 23.53 -7.23
N ASN A 31 23.70 22.38 -6.60
CA ASN A 31 23.47 21.09 -7.27
C ASN A 31 22.13 20.51 -6.79
N PRO A 32 21.18 20.19 -7.68
CA PRO A 32 19.87 19.72 -7.27
C PRO A 32 19.93 18.26 -6.83
N VAL A 33 19.14 17.96 -5.81
CA VAL A 33 18.86 16.58 -5.39
C VAL A 33 17.36 16.37 -5.48
N THR A 34 16.98 15.26 -6.09
CA THR A 34 15.62 14.91 -6.46
C THR A 34 15.03 13.87 -5.49
N LEU A 35 13.81 14.07 -4.97
CA LEU A 35 12.78 13.02 -4.73
C LEU A 35 11.49 13.58 -4.08
N SER A 36 10.34 13.11 -4.54
CA SER A 36 9.01 13.40 -3.99
C SER A 36 8.61 12.29 -3.02
N LYS A 37 8.08 12.71 -1.87
CA LYS A 37 7.41 11.93 -0.81
C LYS A 37 8.19 11.59 0.48
N CYS A 38 9.47 11.95 0.64
CA CYS A 38 10.11 12.04 1.98
C CYS A 38 11.40 12.88 1.96
N PHE A 39 11.50 13.90 2.82
CA PHE A 39 12.73 14.71 3.00
C PHE A 39 13.79 13.98 3.82
N HIS A 40 14.41 12.94 3.26
CA HIS A 40 15.61 12.33 3.85
C HIS A 40 16.80 12.24 2.89
N LEU A 41 16.71 12.87 1.71
CA LEU A 41 17.84 13.01 0.78
C LEU A 41 18.36 14.44 0.79
N ILE A 42 19.14 14.74 1.82
CA ILE A 42 20.01 15.91 1.87
C ILE A 42 21.35 15.45 1.29
N CYS A 43 21.97 16.20 0.37
CA CYS A 43 23.29 15.81 -0.11
C CYS A 43 24.27 15.74 1.09
N ALA A 44 25.28 14.87 0.99
CA ALA A 44 26.19 14.61 2.10
C ALA A 44 26.87 15.89 2.64
N ASP A 45 27.04 16.90 1.80
CA ASP A 45 27.62 18.19 2.18
C ASP A 45 26.70 19.01 3.11
N HIS A 46 25.37 18.95 2.91
CA HIS A 46 24.39 19.68 3.73
C HIS A 46 23.92 18.88 4.95
N PHE A 47 24.12 17.56 4.97
CA PHE A 47 23.77 16.71 6.11
C PHE A 47 24.59 17.05 7.36
N LYS A 48 25.83 17.53 7.20
CA LYS A 48 26.72 17.86 8.32
C LYS A 48 26.26 19.06 9.16
N ASP A 49 25.52 19.99 8.58
CA ASP A 49 25.17 21.26 9.23
C ASP A 49 23.74 21.28 9.81
N LEU A 50 22.96 20.22 9.58
CA LEU A 50 21.56 20.11 10.01
C LEU A 50 21.40 19.18 11.22
N LYS A 51 21.06 19.75 12.39
CA LYS A 51 20.73 18.97 13.60
C LYS A 51 19.30 18.41 13.62
N TYR A 52 18.38 19.08 12.91
CA TYR A 52 16.96 18.73 12.83
C TYR A 52 16.43 18.93 11.42
N CYS A 53 15.46 18.11 11.02
CA CYS A 53 14.74 18.28 9.76
C CYS A 53 13.96 19.61 9.78
N PRO A 54 14.10 20.48 8.78
CA PRO A 54 13.43 21.77 8.77
C PRO A 54 11.89 21.67 8.65
N VAL A 55 11.38 20.56 8.11
CA VAL A 55 9.94 20.31 7.87
C VAL A 55 9.28 19.61 9.06
N CYS A 56 9.75 18.42 9.44
CA CYS A 56 9.12 17.63 10.50
C CYS A 56 9.78 17.81 11.89
N LYS A 57 10.86 18.59 11.99
CA LYS A 57 11.61 18.88 13.23
C LYS A 57 12.21 17.66 13.95
N ILE A 58 12.26 16.50 13.28
CA ILE A 58 12.92 15.28 13.79
C ILE A 58 14.43 15.48 13.83
N SER A 59 15.09 14.99 14.88
CA SER A 59 16.56 15.04 15.01
C SER A 59 17.23 14.14 13.97
N LEU A 60 18.30 14.66 13.36
CA LEU A 60 19.10 13.93 12.35
C LEU A 60 20.39 13.34 12.94
N ASP A 61 20.57 13.43 14.27
CA ASP A 61 21.74 12.90 14.96
C ASP A 61 21.79 11.36 14.83
N GLY A 62 22.84 10.84 14.22
CA GLY A 62 23.05 9.40 14.03
C GLY A 62 22.56 8.83 12.69
N CYS A 63 21.95 9.63 11.81
CA CYS A 63 21.61 9.18 10.46
C CYS A 63 22.85 9.14 9.55
N SER A 64 22.91 8.19 8.62
CA SER A 64 23.99 8.05 7.63
C SER A 64 23.52 8.44 6.23
N THR A 65 24.39 9.08 5.46
CA THR A 65 24.15 9.37 4.04
C THR A 65 24.29 8.10 3.20
N PHE A 66 23.36 7.83 2.28
CA PHE A 66 23.47 6.75 1.30
C PHE A 66 23.49 7.34 -0.13
N SER A 67 24.20 6.70 -1.06
CA SER A 67 24.18 7.07 -2.48
C SER A 67 23.14 6.24 -3.23
N ASP A 68 22.37 6.88 -4.11
CA ASP A 68 21.40 6.21 -4.98
C ASP A 68 21.75 6.48 -6.45
N ASP A 69 22.28 5.46 -7.12
CA ASP A 69 22.74 5.57 -8.51
C ASP A 69 21.60 5.88 -9.51
N ARG A 70 20.34 5.69 -9.11
CA ARG A 70 19.17 6.02 -9.95
C ARG A 70 19.01 7.53 -10.14
N LEU A 71 19.55 8.34 -9.22
CA LEU A 71 19.45 9.80 -9.26
C LEU A 71 20.52 10.46 -10.15
N ASN A 72 21.56 9.71 -10.57
CA ASN A 72 22.69 10.24 -11.34
C ASN A 72 22.25 10.91 -12.66
N LYS A 73 21.29 10.30 -13.37
CA LYS A 73 20.75 10.87 -14.62
C LYS A 73 20.03 12.20 -14.42
N SER A 74 19.32 12.35 -13.30
CA SER A 74 18.64 13.59 -12.94
C SER A 74 19.66 14.67 -12.54
N VAL A 75 20.70 14.31 -11.78
CA VAL A 75 21.79 15.22 -11.42
C VAL A 75 22.51 15.74 -12.68
N GLU A 76 22.82 14.86 -13.63
CA GLU A 76 23.42 15.23 -14.91
C GLU A 76 22.50 16.13 -15.76
N ALA A 77 21.21 15.79 -15.83
CA ALA A 77 20.23 16.58 -16.59
C ALA A 77 20.09 18.01 -16.06
N VAL A 78 20.12 18.21 -14.74
CA VAL A 78 20.07 19.57 -14.22
C VAL A 78 21.40 20.30 -14.33
N ALA A 79 22.54 19.62 -14.27
CA ALA A 79 23.82 20.25 -14.60
C ALA A 79 23.83 20.78 -16.05
N GLU A 80 23.24 20.04 -16.99
CA GLU A 80 23.04 20.50 -18.38
C GLU A 80 22.07 21.68 -18.48
N LEU A 81 20.95 21.67 -17.76
CA LEU A 81 20.05 22.82 -17.69
C LEU A 81 20.75 24.05 -17.11
N GLY A 82 21.56 23.89 -16.06
CA GLY A 82 22.37 24.95 -15.48
C GLY A 82 23.29 25.60 -16.51
N LYS A 83 23.98 24.80 -17.34
CA LYS A 83 24.81 25.30 -18.46
C LYS A 83 24.00 26.04 -19.52
N ILE A 84 22.78 25.58 -19.79
CA ILE A 84 21.88 26.25 -20.74
C ILE A 84 21.42 27.60 -20.18
N PHE A 85 21.03 27.66 -18.90
CA PHE A 85 20.55 28.87 -18.23
C PHE A 85 21.66 29.87 -17.91
N ASP A 86 22.89 29.42 -17.67
CA ASP A 86 24.05 30.30 -17.45
C ASP A 86 24.34 31.17 -18.69
N LYS A 87 23.93 30.76 -19.89
CA LYS A 87 24.00 31.58 -21.11
C LYS A 87 23.05 32.80 -21.09
N PHE A 88 22.03 32.77 -20.23
CA PHE A 88 20.98 33.79 -20.12
C PHE A 88 21.02 34.59 -18.81
N LYS A 89 21.99 34.34 -17.92
CA LYS A 89 22.19 35.17 -16.73
C LYS A 89 22.75 36.55 -17.12
N PRO A 90 22.25 37.65 -16.53
CA PRO A 90 22.82 38.99 -16.72
C PRO A 90 24.32 39.03 -16.33
N GLU A 91 25.11 39.87 -17.00
CA GLU A 91 26.59 39.90 -16.89
C GLU A 91 27.13 40.13 -15.46
N ASP A 92 26.34 40.69 -14.55
CA ASP A 92 26.77 41.03 -13.18
C ASP A 92 27.03 39.82 -12.27
N LEU A 93 26.68 38.59 -12.69
CA LEU A 93 26.88 37.36 -11.92
C LEU A 93 27.99 36.44 -12.48
N ARG A 94 28.77 36.87 -13.47
CA ARG A 94 29.75 36.03 -14.19
C ARG A 94 31.20 36.09 -13.70
N LEU A 95 31.52 36.75 -12.57
CA LEU A 95 32.87 36.78 -11.99
C LEU A 95 32.75 36.44 -10.49
N THR A 96 33.45 35.47 -9.89
CA THR A 96 34.81 34.97 -10.14
C THR A 96 34.94 33.50 -9.75
N ARG A 97 35.69 32.75 -10.55
CA ARG A 97 36.29 31.46 -10.21
C ARG A 97 37.75 31.75 -9.82
N SER A 98 38.29 30.93 -8.91
CA SER A 98 39.72 30.75 -8.54
C SER A 98 40.45 31.86 -7.79
N ALA A 99 40.84 31.58 -6.54
CA ALA A 99 42.22 31.69 -6.06
C ALA A 99 42.41 30.96 -4.71
N SER A 100 43.55 30.32 -4.61
CA SER A 100 44.11 29.50 -3.54
C SER A 100 44.80 30.33 -2.43
N VAL A 101 44.79 29.79 -1.19
CA VAL A 101 45.83 29.92 -0.12
C VAL A 101 45.90 31.25 0.67
N GLU A 102 45.72 31.18 2.00
CA GLU A 102 46.66 31.61 3.08
C GLU A 102 45.97 31.86 4.44
N GLU A 103 46.74 31.65 5.52
CA GLU A 103 46.37 31.65 6.94
C GLU A 103 46.13 33.05 7.57
N LYS A 104 45.30 33.08 8.64
CA LYS A 104 45.23 33.94 9.87
C LYS A 104 46.07 35.26 9.97
N PRO A 105 45.64 36.32 10.74
CA PRO A 105 45.25 36.22 12.16
C PRO A 105 44.25 37.28 12.77
N LYS A 106 44.01 37.10 14.08
CA LYS A 106 43.13 37.76 15.10
C LYS A 106 43.09 39.32 15.16
N SER A 107 41.94 39.88 15.61
CA SER A 107 41.85 40.97 16.64
C SER A 107 40.40 41.13 17.17
N LYS A 108 40.12 40.95 18.49
CA LYS A 108 39.80 41.95 19.57
C LYS A 108 38.61 42.88 19.19
N SER A 109 37.52 43.10 19.95
CA SER A 109 37.25 43.13 21.41
C SER A 109 35.74 43.33 21.74
N LYS A 110 35.18 42.53 22.68
CA LYS A 110 34.37 42.82 23.91
C LYS A 110 33.57 44.18 24.07
N PRO A 111 32.62 44.35 25.05
CA PRO A 111 31.33 43.64 25.32
C PRO A 111 30.22 44.53 26.03
N TYR A 112 28.92 44.54 25.69
CA TYR A 112 27.90 45.19 26.59
C TYR A 112 26.55 44.45 26.53
N LYS A 113 26.15 43.73 27.59
CA LYS A 113 25.33 44.12 28.78
C LYS A 113 23.81 44.12 28.53
N ALA A 114 23.16 43.17 29.20
CA ALA A 114 21.71 43.08 29.41
C ALA A 114 21.18 44.21 30.31
N PRO A 115 19.85 44.35 30.38
CA PRO A 115 19.18 44.74 31.62
C PRO A 115 18.31 43.62 32.18
N SER A 116 18.48 43.44 33.49
CA SER A 116 17.69 42.64 34.42
C SER A 116 16.46 43.40 34.93
N SER A 117 15.39 42.67 35.25
CA SER A 117 14.55 42.83 36.45
C SER A 117 13.60 41.62 36.50
N SER A 118 13.18 41.03 37.61
CA SER A 118 13.48 41.16 39.04
C SER A 118 12.92 39.91 39.72
N SER A 119 13.60 39.46 40.76
CA SER A 119 13.38 38.22 41.49
C SER A 119 12.10 38.21 42.35
N LYS A 120 11.56 37.01 42.63
CA LYS A 120 11.07 36.62 43.96
C LYS A 120 11.21 35.09 44.16
N LYS A 121 11.98 34.72 45.19
CA LYS A 121 12.18 33.36 45.74
C LYS A 121 11.23 33.15 46.92
N VAL A 122 10.69 31.95 47.05
CA VAL A 122 10.41 31.19 48.31
C VAL A 122 10.32 29.71 47.85
N GLY A 123 10.83 28.65 48.47
CA GLY A 123 11.53 28.34 49.72
C GLY A 123 11.76 26.81 49.72
N LYS A 124 12.82 26.34 50.39
CA LYS A 124 13.32 24.95 50.42
C LYS A 124 12.48 24.01 51.32
N ASN A 125 12.57 22.69 51.06
CA ASN A 125 12.76 21.54 51.99
C ASN A 125 12.81 20.26 51.12
N VAL A 126 13.91 19.52 50.91
CA VAL A 126 14.81 18.68 51.75
C VAL A 126 14.14 17.47 52.41
N LEU A 127 14.64 16.28 52.04
CA LEU A 127 14.59 14.90 52.61
C LEU A 127 14.17 13.91 51.50
N SER A 128 14.85 12.80 51.19
CA SER A 128 16.11 12.20 51.63
C SER A 128 16.38 11.00 50.72
N ASP A 129 17.66 10.68 50.53
CA ASP A 129 18.19 9.51 49.84
C ASP A 129 17.48 8.17 50.16
N LYS A 130 17.33 7.34 49.13
CA LYS A 130 17.97 6.01 49.10
C LYS A 130 17.95 5.43 47.68
N THR A 131 19.16 5.32 47.15
CA THR A 131 19.58 4.56 45.99
C THR A 131 19.06 3.11 46.01
N ASN A 132 18.45 2.67 44.92
CA ASN A 132 18.58 1.29 44.46
C ASN A 132 18.81 1.32 42.95
N GLN A 133 20.06 1.04 42.57
CA GLN A 133 20.44 0.77 41.19
C GLN A 133 19.74 -0.52 40.74
N LEU A 134 18.82 -0.41 39.79
CA LEU A 134 18.27 -1.52 39.02
C LEU A 134 18.42 -1.17 37.53
N LYS A 135 18.79 -2.17 36.74
CA LYS A 135 19.32 -2.06 35.36
C LYS A 135 18.35 -1.35 34.39
N PRO A 136 18.82 -0.50 33.45
CA PRO A 136 17.97 0.30 32.56
C PRO A 136 17.17 -0.50 31.52
N ASP A 137 17.53 -1.76 31.28
CA ASP A 137 17.06 -2.49 30.08
C ASP A 137 15.73 -3.24 30.27
N LEU A 138 15.21 -3.34 31.50
CA LEU A 138 13.93 -4.02 31.77
C LEU A 138 12.74 -3.03 31.76
N GLU A 139 12.97 -1.74 32.00
CA GLU A 139 11.91 -0.75 32.11
C GLU A 139 11.36 -0.29 30.75
N SER A 140 12.15 -0.25 29.67
CA SER A 140 11.63 0.23 28.36
C SER A 140 10.58 -0.70 27.75
N SER A 141 10.73 -2.02 27.94
CA SER A 141 9.79 -3.04 27.48
C SER A 141 8.55 -3.15 28.39
N LEU A 142 8.72 -2.96 29.70
CA LEU A 142 7.59 -2.90 30.64
C LEU A 142 6.80 -1.59 30.50
N VAL A 143 7.44 -0.44 30.29
CA VAL A 143 6.76 0.86 30.11
C VAL A 143 6.03 0.92 28.77
N SER A 144 6.58 0.35 27.69
CA SER A 144 5.87 0.22 26.41
C SER A 144 4.67 -0.73 26.51
N SER A 145 4.85 -1.91 27.13
CA SER A 145 3.76 -2.87 27.32
C SER A 145 2.69 -2.44 28.34
N ILE A 146 3.03 -1.63 29.34
CA ILE A 146 2.09 -1.01 30.29
C ILE A 146 1.32 0.16 29.63
N SER A 147 1.97 0.94 28.76
CA SER A 147 1.32 2.02 28.00
C SER A 147 0.33 1.48 26.96
N ILE A 148 0.70 0.44 26.21
CA ILE A 148 -0.19 -0.23 25.24
C ILE A 148 -1.43 -0.81 25.93
N LYS A 149 -1.26 -1.49 27.08
CA LYS A 149 -2.40 -2.02 27.87
C LYS A 149 -3.38 -0.96 28.35
N THR A 150 -2.91 0.28 28.55
CA THR A 150 -3.76 1.39 29.01
C THR A 150 -4.49 2.06 27.84
N ALA A 151 -3.85 2.19 26.68
CA ALA A 151 -4.46 2.74 25.46
C ALA A 151 -5.59 1.87 24.91
N GLU A 152 -5.46 0.54 25.03
CA GLU A 152 -6.46 -0.43 24.59
C GLU A 152 -7.57 -0.73 25.63
N LYS A 153 -7.55 -0.07 26.79
CA LYS A 153 -8.60 -0.24 27.79
C LYS A 153 -9.95 0.25 27.24
N ARG A 154 -10.97 -0.61 27.35
CA ARG A 154 -12.31 -0.36 26.80
C ARG A 154 -13.29 0.02 27.90
N ASN A 155 -14.16 0.98 27.63
CA ASN A 155 -15.27 1.32 28.52
C ASN A 155 -16.47 0.37 28.31
N ASN A 156 -17.58 0.61 29.01
CA ASN A 156 -18.78 -0.25 28.94
C ASN A 156 -19.45 -0.27 27.55
N LYS A 157 -19.11 0.67 26.66
CA LYS A 157 -19.55 0.71 25.25
C LYS A 157 -18.54 0.05 24.30
N GLY A 158 -17.45 -0.52 24.83
CA GLY A 158 -16.38 -1.08 24.02
C GLY A 158 -15.46 -0.01 23.41
N GLU A 159 -15.59 1.26 23.78
CA GLU A 159 -14.78 2.34 23.20
C GLU A 159 -13.40 2.36 23.84
N THR A 160 -12.35 2.49 23.02
CA THR A 160 -10.99 2.82 23.49
C THR A 160 -10.84 4.32 23.70
N MET A 161 -9.75 4.73 24.36
CA MET A 161 -9.38 6.15 24.48
C MET A 161 -9.26 6.83 23.10
N LEU A 162 -8.84 6.09 22.08
CA LEU A 162 -8.71 6.60 20.71
C LEU A 162 -10.07 6.93 20.08
N HIS A 163 -11.12 6.12 20.33
CA HIS A 163 -12.49 6.45 19.88
C HIS A 163 -12.95 7.79 20.48
N ILE A 164 -12.80 7.93 21.80
CA ILE A 164 -13.23 9.12 22.54
C ILE A 164 -12.44 10.34 22.06
N ALA A 165 -11.13 10.21 21.86
CA ALA A 165 -10.28 11.30 21.39
C ALA A 165 -10.64 11.74 19.96
N CYS A 166 -10.97 10.80 19.07
CA CYS A 166 -11.43 11.10 17.72
C CYS A 166 -12.79 11.81 17.72
N ARG A 167 -13.75 11.31 18.50
CA ARG A 167 -15.09 11.91 18.65
C ARG A 167 -15.02 13.33 19.20
N LEU A 168 -14.18 13.55 20.21
CA LEU A 168 -13.98 14.87 20.82
C LEU A 168 -13.04 15.76 19.99
N GLY A 169 -12.46 15.23 18.92
CA GLY A 169 -11.64 16.04 18.02
C GLY A 169 -10.31 16.50 18.62
N LYS A 170 -9.73 15.73 19.54
CA LYS A 170 -8.50 16.09 20.28
C LYS A 170 -7.26 15.59 19.54
N LEU A 171 -6.84 16.33 18.51
CA LEU A 171 -5.68 16.01 17.66
C LEU A 171 -4.41 15.64 18.43
N ASP A 172 -4.04 16.45 19.43
CA ASP A 172 -2.84 16.18 20.25
C ASP A 172 -2.94 14.84 20.98
N LYS A 173 -4.13 14.51 21.50
CA LYS A 173 -4.35 13.26 22.23
C LYS A 173 -4.41 12.06 21.30
N VAL A 174 -5.02 12.21 20.13
CA VAL A 174 -4.99 11.17 19.08
C VAL A 174 -3.54 10.89 18.69
N THR A 175 -2.75 11.93 18.38
CA THR A 175 -1.33 11.79 18.03
C THR A 175 -0.53 11.08 19.13
N GLU A 176 -0.72 11.47 20.39
CA GLU A 176 -0.08 10.82 21.54
C GLU A 176 -0.44 9.33 21.64
N LEU A 177 -1.72 8.99 21.51
CA LEU A 177 -2.20 7.60 21.59
C LEU A 177 -1.67 6.75 20.42
N LEU A 178 -1.66 7.29 19.22
CA LEU A 178 -1.11 6.61 18.04
C LEU A 178 0.39 6.35 18.18
N ASN A 179 1.15 7.31 18.73
CA ASN A 179 2.57 7.14 19.02
C ASN A 179 2.83 6.12 20.14
N GLN A 180 1.84 5.85 21.00
CA GLN A 180 1.88 4.80 22.02
C GLN A 180 1.42 3.43 21.48
N GLY A 181 1.13 3.31 20.17
CA GLY A 181 0.73 2.06 19.53
C GLY A 181 -0.76 1.72 19.68
N ALA A 182 -1.63 2.72 19.90
CA ALA A 182 -3.07 2.48 19.96
C ALA A 182 -3.59 1.92 18.62
N ASN A 183 -4.44 0.90 18.70
CA ASN A 183 -5.03 0.25 17.54
C ASN A 183 -6.16 1.10 16.95
N THR A 184 -5.97 1.56 15.72
CA THR A 184 -6.91 2.39 14.97
C THR A 184 -8.11 1.62 14.41
N ASN A 185 -8.08 0.28 14.49
CA ASN A 185 -9.09 -0.61 13.90
C ASN A 185 -10.01 -1.27 14.93
N THR A 186 -9.77 -1.03 16.21
CA THR A 186 -10.63 -1.55 17.28
C THR A 186 -12.05 -1.06 17.03
N LYS A 187 -13.02 -1.99 17.03
CA LYS A 187 -14.45 -1.68 16.91
C LYS A 187 -15.07 -1.55 18.28
N ASP A 188 -15.89 -0.54 18.53
CA ASP A 188 -16.75 -0.46 19.72
C ASP A 188 -17.89 -1.50 19.68
N ASN A 189 -18.78 -1.51 20.68
CA ASN A 189 -19.88 -2.47 20.74
C ASN A 189 -20.96 -2.26 19.66
N ALA A 190 -21.00 -1.08 19.02
CA ALA A 190 -21.87 -0.80 17.89
C ALA A 190 -21.20 -1.13 16.54
N GLY A 191 -19.91 -1.47 16.54
CA GLY A 191 -19.12 -1.83 15.38
C GLY A 191 -18.32 -0.67 14.79
N TRP A 192 -18.38 0.53 15.38
CA TRP A 192 -17.68 1.72 14.90
C TRP A 192 -16.19 1.69 15.24
N THR A 193 -15.36 2.23 14.35
CA THR A 193 -13.92 2.40 14.58
C THR A 193 -13.59 3.86 14.87
N PRO A 194 -12.39 4.18 15.41
CA PRO A 194 -11.93 5.56 15.54
C PRO A 194 -11.99 6.40 14.25
N LEU A 195 -11.84 5.76 13.08
CA LEU A 195 -12.02 6.43 11.80
C LEU A 195 -13.47 6.84 11.55
N HIS A 196 -14.45 6.00 11.90
CA HIS A 196 -15.86 6.38 11.83
C HIS A 196 -16.14 7.59 12.72
N GLU A 197 -15.62 7.59 13.94
CA GLU A 197 -15.76 8.73 14.86
C GLU A 197 -15.16 10.02 14.27
N ALA A 198 -13.97 9.96 13.70
CA ALA A 198 -13.35 11.13 13.06
C ALA A 198 -14.19 11.63 11.85
N VAL A 199 -14.71 10.70 11.05
CA VAL A 199 -15.54 11.01 9.88
C VAL A 199 -16.88 11.62 10.28
N GLN A 200 -17.64 10.97 11.18
CA GLN A 200 -18.96 11.44 11.62
C GLN A 200 -18.91 12.83 12.28
N ASN A 201 -17.76 13.19 12.87
CA ASN A 201 -17.53 14.49 13.49
C ASN A 201 -16.86 15.51 12.55
N GLY A 202 -16.73 15.21 11.25
CA GLY A 202 -16.22 16.16 10.25
C GLY A 202 -14.74 16.55 10.44
N ARG A 203 -13.93 15.66 11.01
CA ARG A 203 -12.52 15.95 11.36
C ARG A 203 -11.55 15.48 10.29
N LEU A 204 -11.42 16.25 9.21
CA LEU A 204 -10.48 15.96 8.12
C LEU A 204 -9.03 15.80 8.62
N ASP A 205 -8.59 16.65 9.55
CA ASP A 205 -7.27 16.58 10.16
C ASP A 205 -7.00 15.22 10.84
N LEU A 206 -7.99 14.71 11.57
CA LEU A 206 -7.93 13.41 12.20
C LEU A 206 -8.07 12.27 11.20
N VAL A 207 -8.90 12.41 10.16
CA VAL A 207 -9.00 11.42 9.08
C VAL A 207 -7.66 11.27 8.39
N SER A 208 -7.05 12.37 7.93
CA SER A 208 -5.72 12.34 7.31
C SER A 208 -4.66 11.77 8.25
N LEU A 209 -4.67 12.13 9.54
CA LEU A 209 -3.75 11.55 10.53
C LEU A 209 -3.98 10.05 10.68
N LEU A 210 -5.20 9.59 10.92
CA LEU A 210 -5.50 8.17 11.08
C LEU A 210 -5.11 7.36 9.85
N LEU A 211 -5.35 7.89 8.65
CA LEU A 211 -4.98 7.25 7.38
C LEU A 211 -3.46 7.15 7.16
N GLN A 212 -2.65 7.97 7.84
CA GLN A 212 -1.19 7.83 7.87
C GLN A 212 -0.73 6.68 8.79
N TYR A 213 -1.59 6.24 9.71
CA TYR A 213 -1.37 5.06 10.55
C TYR A 213 -2.13 3.86 9.96
N ASN A 214 -1.94 2.65 10.52
CA ASN A 214 -2.47 1.37 10.01
C ASN A 214 -4.02 1.23 10.04
N THR A 215 -4.76 2.29 9.73
CA THR A 215 -6.22 2.36 9.76
C THR A 215 -6.83 1.74 8.50
N LEU A 216 -7.70 0.76 8.70
CA LEU A 216 -8.49 0.10 7.68
C LEU A 216 -9.61 1.06 7.24
N ILE A 217 -9.54 1.51 5.99
CA ILE A 217 -10.41 2.57 5.44
C ILE A 217 -11.84 2.11 5.11
N ASN A 218 -12.01 0.79 4.93
CA ASN A 218 -13.22 0.17 4.38
C ASN A 218 -13.96 -0.68 5.44
N VAL A 219 -13.65 -0.52 6.72
CA VAL A 219 -14.25 -1.32 7.80
C VAL A 219 -15.75 -1.02 7.90
N PRO A 220 -16.63 -2.03 7.87
CA PRO A 220 -18.04 -1.79 8.09
C PRO A 220 -18.34 -1.58 9.58
N GLY A 221 -19.04 -0.48 9.88
CA GLY A 221 -19.64 -0.15 11.16
C GLY A 221 -21.07 -0.67 11.31
N GLN A 222 -21.90 0.06 12.07
CA GLN A 222 -23.29 -0.31 12.27
C GLN A 222 -24.03 -0.30 10.93
N GLY A 223 -24.89 -1.30 10.69
CA GLY A 223 -25.63 -1.39 9.43
C GLY A 223 -24.76 -1.68 8.20
N ASN A 224 -23.53 -2.16 8.40
CA ASN A 224 -22.56 -2.40 7.33
C ASN A 224 -22.14 -1.12 6.59
N GLU A 225 -22.26 0.04 7.24
CA GLU A 225 -21.86 1.33 6.69
C GLU A 225 -20.36 1.54 6.87
N THR A 226 -19.67 1.94 5.81
CA THR A 226 -18.22 2.21 5.83
C THR A 226 -17.97 3.67 6.22
N PRO A 227 -16.74 4.06 6.56
CA PRO A 227 -16.41 5.47 6.77
C PRO A 227 -16.82 6.35 5.57
N LEU A 228 -16.75 5.82 4.34
CA LEU A 228 -17.20 6.55 3.16
C LEU A 228 -18.74 6.71 3.10
N HIS A 229 -19.52 5.73 3.55
CA HIS A 229 -20.98 5.89 3.69
C HIS A 229 -21.29 7.01 4.68
N GLU A 230 -20.62 7.05 5.83
CA GLU A 230 -20.80 8.09 6.83
C GLU A 230 -20.43 9.46 6.27
N ALA A 231 -19.28 9.60 5.61
CA ALA A 231 -18.85 10.85 5.00
C ALA A 231 -19.90 11.38 3.99
N VAL A 232 -20.52 10.48 3.21
CA VAL A 232 -21.60 10.83 2.28
C VAL A 232 -22.87 11.24 3.04
N ARG A 233 -23.29 10.49 4.07
CA ARG A 233 -24.51 10.80 4.85
C ARG A 233 -24.42 12.14 5.58
N PHE A 234 -23.26 12.46 6.14
CA PHE A 234 -23.00 13.72 6.82
C PHE A 234 -22.57 14.85 5.87
N ASN A 235 -22.50 14.57 4.56
CA ASN A 235 -22.13 15.51 3.50
C ASN A 235 -20.74 16.18 3.71
N HIS A 236 -19.76 15.40 4.18
CA HIS A 236 -18.36 15.83 4.35
C HIS A 236 -17.55 15.56 3.07
N ILE A 237 -17.66 16.47 2.10
CA ILE A 237 -17.12 16.32 0.74
C ILE A 237 -15.59 16.19 0.72
N ASP A 238 -14.90 16.98 1.54
CA ASP A 238 -13.45 16.98 1.70
C ASP A 238 -12.94 15.65 2.30
N ILE A 239 -13.61 15.13 3.32
CA ILE A 239 -13.33 13.83 3.92
C ILE A 239 -13.61 12.71 2.93
N ALA A 240 -14.74 12.75 2.22
CA ALA A 240 -15.08 11.75 1.21
C ALA A 240 -14.00 11.69 0.11
N ARG A 241 -13.50 12.85 -0.34
CA ARG A 241 -12.39 12.96 -1.30
C ARG A 241 -11.11 12.34 -0.76
N GLU A 242 -10.75 12.66 0.47
CA GLU A 242 -9.54 12.13 1.12
C GLU A 242 -9.62 10.61 1.30
N LEU A 243 -10.78 10.10 1.71
CA LEU A 243 -11.03 8.67 1.85
C LEU A 243 -10.88 7.95 0.50
N VAL A 244 -11.50 8.46 -0.57
CA VAL A 244 -11.41 7.87 -1.92
C VAL A 244 -9.96 7.88 -2.41
N ARG A 245 -9.23 9.00 -2.26
CA ARG A 245 -7.80 9.10 -2.63
C ARG A 245 -6.91 8.09 -1.90
N ASN A 246 -7.30 7.69 -0.69
CA ASN A 246 -6.61 6.68 0.10
C ASN A 246 -7.15 5.26 -0.10
N GLY A 247 -8.05 5.03 -1.08
CA GLY A 247 -8.52 3.71 -1.50
C GLY A 247 -9.88 3.29 -0.94
N ALA A 248 -10.71 4.21 -0.48
CA ALA A 248 -12.06 3.87 -0.04
C ALA A 248 -12.94 3.40 -1.22
N ASP A 249 -13.68 2.31 -1.02
CA ASP A 249 -14.52 1.70 -2.07
C ASP A 249 -15.89 2.40 -2.18
N ILE A 250 -16.11 3.08 -3.31
CA ILE A 250 -17.35 3.79 -3.64
C ILE A 250 -18.54 2.85 -3.95
N ASN A 251 -18.30 1.54 -4.09
CA ASN A 251 -19.27 0.52 -4.49
C ASN A 251 -19.63 -0.49 -3.39
N MET A 252 -19.04 -0.37 -2.20
CA MET A 252 -19.41 -1.23 -1.07
C MET A 252 -20.87 -1.05 -0.67
N ARG A 253 -21.54 -2.13 -0.26
CA ARG A 253 -22.98 -2.10 0.06
C ARG A 253 -23.23 -2.16 1.55
N ASN A 254 -24.08 -1.26 2.05
CA ASN A 254 -24.62 -1.35 3.40
C ASN A 254 -25.70 -2.45 3.53
N CYS A 255 -26.31 -2.61 4.72
CA CYS A 255 -27.35 -3.62 4.97
C CYS A 255 -28.64 -3.41 4.16
N LYS A 256 -28.85 -2.22 3.60
CA LYS A 256 -29.96 -1.90 2.68
C LYS A 256 -29.58 -2.13 1.21
N GLY A 257 -28.34 -2.52 0.94
CA GLY A 257 -27.80 -2.72 -0.40
C GLY A 257 -27.39 -1.43 -1.12
N GLU A 258 -27.37 -0.29 -0.43
CA GLU A 258 -27.00 1.02 -0.97
C GLU A 258 -25.47 1.18 -0.98
N THR A 259 -24.91 1.81 -2.01
CA THR A 259 -23.47 2.18 -2.05
C THR A 259 -23.23 3.65 -1.70
N PRO A 260 -22.02 4.06 -1.29
CA PRO A 260 -21.70 5.48 -1.07
C PRO A 260 -22.00 6.33 -2.30
N LEU A 261 -21.68 5.83 -3.50
CA LEU A 261 -21.97 6.52 -4.75
C LEU A 261 -23.48 6.66 -5.03
N GLN A 262 -24.29 5.68 -4.63
CA GLN A 262 -25.75 5.73 -4.77
C GLN A 262 -26.40 6.69 -3.77
N LEU A 263 -25.81 6.82 -2.57
CA LEU A 263 -26.25 7.77 -1.54
C LEU A 263 -25.84 9.22 -1.87
N ALA A 264 -24.78 9.40 -2.67
CA ALA A 264 -24.26 10.71 -3.03
C ALA A 264 -25.14 11.45 -4.06
N VAL A 265 -25.30 12.76 -3.85
CA VAL A 265 -26.02 13.68 -4.74
C VAL A 265 -25.20 14.93 -5.01
N GLY A 266 -25.42 15.58 -6.16
CA GLY A 266 -24.74 16.84 -6.53
C GLY A 266 -23.21 16.77 -6.47
N GLU A 267 -22.61 17.79 -5.84
CA GLU A 267 -21.15 17.96 -5.71
C GLU A 267 -20.44 16.75 -5.07
N MET A 268 -21.09 16.08 -4.11
CA MET A 268 -20.54 14.88 -3.49
C MET A 268 -20.30 13.79 -4.53
N LYS A 269 -21.28 13.55 -5.41
CA LYS A 269 -21.20 12.51 -6.43
C LYS A 269 -20.08 12.79 -7.44
N GLU A 270 -19.96 14.04 -7.88
CA GLU A 270 -18.88 14.49 -8.77
C GLU A 270 -17.50 14.34 -8.12
N THR A 271 -17.41 14.64 -6.82
CA THR A 271 -16.19 14.50 -6.04
C THR A 271 -15.77 13.04 -5.89
N LEU A 272 -16.70 12.12 -5.61
CA LEU A 272 -16.38 10.69 -5.51
C LEU A 272 -15.85 10.13 -6.84
N LEU A 273 -16.49 10.48 -7.95
CA LEU A 273 -16.09 10.03 -9.28
C LEU A 273 -14.70 10.58 -9.67
N SER A 274 -14.50 11.89 -9.57
CA SER A 274 -13.20 12.50 -9.89
C SER A 274 -12.07 12.00 -8.99
N ALA A 275 -12.30 11.87 -7.68
CA ALA A 275 -11.28 11.34 -6.78
C ALA A 275 -10.95 9.86 -7.08
N SER A 276 -11.90 9.08 -7.61
CA SER A 276 -11.66 7.68 -7.97
C SER A 276 -10.78 7.53 -9.21
N GLU A 277 -10.82 8.49 -10.13
CA GLU A 277 -9.95 8.52 -11.33
C GLU A 277 -8.48 8.81 -10.98
N ASP A 278 -8.24 9.56 -9.89
CA ASP A 278 -6.91 9.97 -9.43
C ASP A 278 -6.12 8.84 -8.72
N ILE A 279 -6.80 7.83 -8.15
CA ILE A 279 -6.19 6.77 -7.31
C ILE A 279 -5.10 6.00 -8.07
N VAL A 280 -5.27 5.82 -9.39
CA VAL A 280 -4.40 5.04 -10.28
C VAL A 280 -2.96 5.60 -10.31
N HIS A 281 -2.76 6.88 -10.01
CA HIS A 281 -1.43 7.51 -10.04
C HIS A 281 -0.65 7.39 -8.71
N THR A 282 -1.33 7.10 -7.60
CA THR A 282 -0.75 7.19 -6.25
C THR A 282 -0.16 5.88 -5.69
N GLN A 283 -0.32 4.76 -6.39
CA GLN A 283 -0.16 3.44 -5.77
C GLN A 283 1.29 2.97 -5.55
N THR A 284 2.33 3.54 -6.16
CA THR A 284 3.68 2.91 -6.15
C THR A 284 4.51 3.11 -4.87
N VAL A 285 4.27 4.17 -4.08
CA VAL A 285 5.15 4.52 -2.94
C VAL A 285 4.63 4.00 -1.59
N ASN A 286 3.32 3.75 -1.48
CA ASN A 286 2.72 3.15 -0.29
C ASN A 286 2.89 1.62 -0.23
N VAL A 287 3.33 0.97 -1.32
CA VAL A 287 3.55 -0.48 -1.44
C VAL A 287 4.66 -0.97 -0.50
N THR A 288 5.78 -0.26 -0.49
CA THR A 288 7.02 -0.71 0.16
C THR A 288 6.97 -0.58 1.68
N HIS A 289 6.35 0.47 2.21
CA HIS A 289 6.22 0.69 3.65
C HIS A 289 5.14 -0.23 4.26
N MET A 290 4.02 -0.44 3.56
CA MET A 290 2.94 -1.34 3.99
C MET A 290 3.39 -2.81 3.99
N SER A 291 4.16 -3.25 2.98
CA SER A 291 4.69 -4.62 2.91
C SER A 291 5.56 -5.02 4.10
N ALA A 292 6.20 -4.06 4.80
CA ALA A 292 7.01 -4.31 5.98
C ALA A 292 6.18 -4.40 7.27
N LEU A 293 5.07 -3.66 7.37
CA LEU A 293 4.21 -3.56 8.55
C LEU A 293 3.15 -4.68 8.68
N TYR A 294 2.63 -5.23 7.57
CA TYR A 294 1.60 -6.30 7.63
C TYR A 294 2.14 -7.69 7.99
N SER A 295 3.46 -7.87 7.99
CA SER A 295 4.08 -9.14 8.39
C SER A 295 3.85 -9.48 9.87
N GLU A 296 3.50 -8.49 10.71
CA GLU A 296 3.23 -8.70 12.14
C GLU A 296 1.80 -9.20 12.40
N LEU A 297 0.78 -8.68 11.71
CA LEU A 297 -0.62 -9.14 11.84
C LEU A 297 -0.82 -10.57 11.34
N ASP A 298 -0.13 -10.94 10.27
CA ASP A 298 -0.20 -12.30 9.72
C ASP A 298 0.49 -13.35 10.62
N SER A 299 1.19 -12.91 11.67
CA SER A 299 1.88 -13.80 12.61
C SER A 299 1.01 -14.26 13.80
N GLU A 300 -0.21 -13.72 13.99
CA GLU A 300 -1.06 -14.06 15.13
C GLU A 300 -1.81 -15.41 14.99
N ASP A 301 -2.29 -15.75 13.77
CA ASP A 301 -2.99 -17.01 13.45
C ASP A 301 -2.59 -17.54 12.06
N ILE A 302 -1.61 -18.45 12.03
CA ILE A 302 -1.01 -19.03 10.83
C ILE A 302 -1.65 -20.39 10.53
N ARG A 303 -2.59 -20.42 9.59
CA ARG A 303 -3.29 -21.62 9.13
C ARG A 303 -2.73 -22.10 7.81
N ILE A 304 -1.95 -23.16 7.86
CA ILE A 304 -1.13 -23.66 6.76
C ILE A 304 -1.86 -24.78 6.04
N TYR A 305 -2.04 -24.61 4.74
CA TYR A 305 -2.28 -25.70 3.82
C TYR A 305 -0.98 -25.99 3.06
N CYS A 306 -0.42 -27.19 3.24
CA CYS A 306 0.87 -27.58 2.67
C CYS A 306 0.66 -28.62 1.57
N VAL A 307 1.11 -28.33 0.36
CA VAL A 307 0.98 -29.23 -0.81
C VAL A 307 2.31 -29.89 -1.19
N SER A 308 3.34 -29.74 -0.37
CA SER A 308 4.68 -30.30 -0.62
C SER A 308 4.66 -31.83 -0.78
N GLU A 309 5.33 -32.39 -1.78
CA GLU A 309 5.39 -33.85 -1.94
C GLU A 309 6.39 -34.50 -0.96
N TYR A 310 7.23 -33.69 -0.32
CA TYR A 310 8.29 -34.16 0.55
C TYR A 310 7.77 -34.48 1.96
N ARG A 311 7.90 -35.75 2.36
CA ARG A 311 7.55 -36.21 3.71
C ARG A 311 8.37 -35.50 4.81
N THR A 312 9.59 -35.09 4.52
CA THR A 312 10.47 -34.35 5.43
C THR A 312 9.87 -32.99 5.81
N VAL A 313 9.32 -32.26 4.84
CA VAL A 313 8.64 -30.97 5.06
C VAL A 313 7.44 -31.16 5.99
N HIS A 314 6.59 -32.14 5.70
CA HIS A 314 5.43 -32.46 6.54
C HIS A 314 5.79 -32.85 7.98
N ASN A 315 6.84 -33.63 8.16
CA ASN A 315 7.31 -34.00 9.50
C ASN A 315 7.84 -32.79 10.27
N LYS A 316 8.59 -31.90 9.61
CA LYS A 316 9.08 -30.65 10.22
C LYS A 316 7.93 -29.71 10.56
N LEU A 317 6.94 -29.55 9.70
CA LEU A 317 5.74 -28.74 9.97
C LEU A 317 5.00 -29.22 11.22
N LYS A 318 4.80 -30.53 11.36
CA LYS A 318 4.19 -31.12 12.56
C LYS A 318 4.99 -30.88 13.84
N LEU A 319 6.32 -30.74 13.75
CA LEU A 319 7.16 -30.37 14.88
C LEU A 319 7.00 -28.88 15.22
N LEU A 320 7.06 -28.00 14.22
CA LEU A 320 6.90 -26.55 14.42
C LEU A 320 5.57 -26.21 15.10
N VAL A 321 4.47 -26.84 14.68
CA VAL A 321 3.14 -26.65 15.29
C VAL A 321 3.08 -27.04 16.77
N LYS A 322 3.97 -27.92 17.26
CA LYS A 322 4.05 -28.24 18.69
C LYS A 322 4.76 -27.16 19.50
N HIS A 323 5.66 -26.40 18.87
CA HIS A 323 6.47 -25.38 19.54
C HIS A 323 5.91 -23.97 19.38
N HIS A 324 5.08 -23.73 18.37
CA HIS A 324 4.52 -22.44 18.03
C HIS A 324 2.99 -22.50 18.12
N SER A 325 2.40 -21.83 19.12
CA SER A 325 0.96 -21.90 19.41
C SER A 325 0.07 -21.21 18.38
N ASN A 326 0.64 -20.31 17.60
CA ASN A 326 0.00 -19.58 16.49
C ASN A 326 -0.03 -20.37 15.18
N LEU A 327 0.53 -21.59 15.13
CA LEU A 327 0.59 -22.42 13.93
C LEU A 327 -0.49 -23.52 13.93
N HIS A 328 -1.23 -23.63 12.82
CA HIS A 328 -2.25 -24.66 12.62
C HIS A 328 -2.14 -25.28 11.24
N ILE A 329 -2.36 -26.60 11.13
CA ILE A 329 -2.36 -27.32 9.85
C ILE A 329 -3.80 -27.55 9.40
N GLU A 330 -4.11 -27.12 8.19
CA GLU A 330 -5.39 -27.35 7.54
C GLU A 330 -5.25 -28.54 6.57
N ALA A 331 -6.14 -29.53 6.67
CA ALA A 331 -6.10 -30.72 5.82
C ALA A 331 -6.68 -30.49 4.41
N LYS A 332 -7.38 -29.38 4.20
CA LYS A 332 -8.02 -29.01 2.95
C LYS A 332 -7.89 -27.50 2.73
N PHE A 333 -7.83 -27.09 1.47
CA PHE A 333 -7.89 -25.68 1.13
C PHE A 333 -9.30 -25.12 1.45
N THR A 334 -9.39 -24.28 2.49
CA THR A 334 -10.64 -23.61 2.90
C THR A 334 -10.42 -22.10 3.02
N LYS A 335 -11.51 -21.35 3.22
CA LYS A 335 -11.43 -19.88 3.43
C LYS A 335 -10.68 -19.47 4.70
N LYS A 336 -10.38 -20.41 5.60
CA LYS A 336 -9.60 -20.17 6.81
C LYS A 336 -8.09 -20.22 6.56
N VAL A 337 -7.64 -20.83 5.47
CA VAL A 337 -6.22 -20.92 5.16
C VAL A 337 -5.66 -19.50 5.03
N THR A 338 -4.55 -19.23 5.73
CA THR A 338 -3.85 -17.94 5.66
C THR A 338 -2.51 -18.07 4.95
N HIS A 339 -1.97 -19.28 4.85
CA HIS A 339 -0.68 -19.58 4.24
C HIS A 339 -0.76 -20.87 3.41
N LEU A 340 -0.39 -20.79 2.15
CA LEU A 340 -0.18 -21.92 1.25
C LEU A 340 1.33 -22.18 1.17
N VAL A 341 1.74 -23.42 1.40
CA VAL A 341 3.14 -23.83 1.26
C VAL A 341 3.29 -24.80 0.09
N VAL A 342 4.16 -24.44 -0.85
CA VAL A 342 4.38 -25.14 -2.13
C VAL A 342 5.85 -25.52 -2.29
N ASP A 343 6.12 -26.54 -3.10
CA ASP A 343 7.49 -26.84 -3.52
C ASP A 343 7.89 -25.94 -4.71
N THR A 344 9.17 -25.61 -4.75
CA THR A 344 9.82 -24.87 -5.83
C THR A 344 10.81 -25.78 -6.52
N GLU A 345 10.97 -25.62 -7.83
CA GLU A 345 12.01 -26.31 -8.60
C GLU A 345 13.40 -25.76 -8.24
N ASP A 346 14.47 -26.40 -8.74
CA ASP A 346 15.86 -26.07 -8.39
C ASP A 346 16.28 -24.65 -8.77
N ASP A 347 15.59 -24.04 -9.73
CA ASP A 347 15.75 -22.64 -10.17
C ASP A 347 14.90 -21.64 -9.34
N GLY A 348 14.13 -22.13 -8.37
CA GLY A 348 13.23 -21.31 -7.54
C GLY A 348 11.86 -21.06 -8.17
N VAL A 349 11.60 -21.56 -9.38
CA VAL A 349 10.32 -21.40 -10.07
C VAL A 349 9.27 -22.32 -9.45
N CYS A 350 8.08 -21.79 -9.21
CA CYS A 350 6.96 -22.57 -8.73
C CYS A 350 6.04 -22.95 -9.91
N PRO A 351 5.79 -24.23 -10.20
CA PRO A 351 4.92 -24.62 -11.30
C PRO A 351 3.48 -24.19 -11.02
N SER A 352 2.81 -23.63 -12.03
CA SER A 352 1.42 -23.21 -11.88
C SER A 352 0.50 -24.39 -11.55
N SER A 353 -0.41 -24.19 -10.60
CA SER A 353 -1.34 -25.22 -10.12
C SER A 353 -2.64 -24.59 -9.63
N LEU A 354 -3.69 -25.40 -9.51
CA LEU A 354 -4.99 -24.91 -9.04
C LEU A 354 -4.92 -24.34 -7.61
N ASP A 355 -4.12 -24.96 -6.72
CA ASP A 355 -3.94 -24.49 -5.34
C ASP A 355 -3.26 -23.12 -5.31
N ILE A 356 -2.28 -22.87 -6.19
CA ILE A 356 -1.62 -21.56 -6.32
C ILE A 356 -2.60 -20.52 -6.83
N LEU A 357 -3.35 -20.79 -7.90
CA LEU A 357 -4.38 -19.87 -8.39
C LEU A 357 -5.39 -19.53 -7.29
N GLN A 358 -5.83 -20.53 -6.52
CA GLN A 358 -6.74 -20.31 -5.41
C GLN A 358 -6.09 -19.51 -4.28
N GLY A 359 -4.81 -19.75 -3.98
CA GLY A 359 -4.02 -18.97 -3.03
C GLY A 359 -3.90 -17.49 -3.42
N ILE A 360 -3.62 -17.22 -4.69
CA ILE A 360 -3.53 -15.86 -5.22
C ILE A 360 -4.90 -15.20 -5.12
N VAL A 361 -5.98 -15.85 -5.56
CA VAL A 361 -7.33 -15.28 -5.47
C VAL A 361 -7.76 -14.99 -4.04
N MET A 362 -7.39 -15.87 -3.10
CA MET A 362 -7.70 -15.70 -1.67
C MET A 362 -6.81 -14.65 -0.98
N ASN A 363 -5.80 -14.12 -1.69
CA ASN A 363 -4.86 -13.12 -1.20
C ASN A 363 -4.15 -13.58 0.09
N ILE A 364 -3.67 -14.82 0.08
CA ILE A 364 -2.93 -15.45 1.19
C ILE A 364 -1.44 -15.49 0.89
N TRP A 365 -0.62 -15.75 1.92
CA TRP A 365 0.81 -16.00 1.70
C TRP A 365 1.00 -17.28 0.90
N ILE A 366 1.84 -17.21 -0.13
CA ILE A 366 2.27 -18.40 -0.88
C ILE A 366 3.77 -18.50 -0.68
N LEU A 367 4.20 -19.50 0.09
CA LEU A 367 5.57 -19.66 0.55
C LEU A 367 6.20 -20.92 -0.03
N SER A 368 7.49 -20.85 -0.34
CA SER A 368 8.29 -22.05 -0.60
C SER A 368 8.35 -22.94 0.64
N SER A 369 8.38 -24.25 0.44
CA SER A 369 8.59 -25.26 1.49
C SER A 369 9.92 -25.08 2.24
N GLN A 370 10.86 -24.30 1.68
CA GLN A 370 12.05 -23.83 2.37
C GLN A 370 11.73 -23.04 3.65
N TRP A 371 10.63 -22.29 3.71
CA TRP A 371 10.22 -21.57 4.92
C TRP A 371 10.03 -22.51 6.11
N ILE A 372 9.42 -23.68 5.87
CA ILE A 372 9.22 -24.72 6.90
C ILE A 372 10.56 -25.34 7.29
N THR A 373 11.39 -25.69 6.31
CA THR A 373 12.64 -26.42 6.57
C THR A 373 13.71 -25.55 7.24
N LYS A 374 13.71 -24.24 6.98
CA LYS A 374 14.63 -23.26 7.58
C LYS A 374 14.13 -22.74 8.93
N SER A 375 12.82 -22.75 9.17
CA SER A 375 12.26 -22.38 10.47
C SER A 375 12.69 -23.34 11.59
N THR A 376 12.93 -22.76 12.76
CA THR A 376 13.38 -23.48 13.96
C THR A 376 12.27 -23.56 15.00
N ASP A 377 12.46 -24.45 15.96
CA ASP A 377 11.49 -24.67 17.03
C ASP A 377 11.37 -23.44 17.95
N SER A 378 12.37 -22.56 17.99
CA SER A 378 12.37 -21.31 18.76
C SER A 378 12.03 -20.06 17.94
N LYS A 379 12.14 -20.11 16.61
CA LYS A 379 11.99 -18.93 15.74
C LYS A 379 11.53 -19.34 14.35
N LEU A 380 10.41 -18.75 13.92
CA LEU A 380 9.93 -18.83 12.54
C LEU A 380 10.69 -17.84 11.66
N GLU A 381 10.95 -18.25 10.43
CA GLU A 381 11.56 -17.38 9.43
C GLU A 381 10.58 -16.29 8.94
N PRO A 382 11.06 -15.09 8.55
CA PRO A 382 10.22 -14.06 7.96
C PRO A 382 9.60 -14.51 6.65
N PHE A 383 8.28 -14.37 6.51
CA PHE A 383 7.54 -14.84 5.32
C PHE A 383 8.04 -14.23 4.01
N GLY A 384 8.36 -12.94 4.00
CA GLY A 384 8.76 -12.22 2.78
C GLY A 384 10.03 -12.75 2.10
N ASN A 385 10.91 -13.45 2.85
CA ASN A 385 12.12 -14.04 2.28
C ASN A 385 11.84 -15.34 1.50
N TYR A 386 10.67 -15.93 1.71
CA TYR A 386 10.29 -17.24 1.15
C TYR A 386 9.01 -17.15 0.33
N GLU A 387 8.48 -15.95 0.11
CA GLU A 387 7.30 -15.75 -0.72
C GLU A 387 7.63 -16.04 -2.19
N ILE A 388 6.74 -16.78 -2.84
CA ILE A 388 6.86 -17.08 -4.25
C ILE A 388 6.66 -15.81 -5.07
N THR A 389 7.66 -15.46 -5.87
CA THR A 389 7.62 -14.34 -6.82
C THR A 389 7.50 -14.79 -8.27
N GLU A 390 7.75 -16.06 -8.56
CA GLU A 390 7.78 -16.60 -9.92
C GLU A 390 6.87 -17.82 -10.04
N ILE A 391 5.91 -17.78 -10.96
CA ILE A 391 4.93 -18.84 -11.18
C ILE A 391 4.93 -19.21 -12.67
N GLY A 392 5.22 -20.49 -12.95
CA GLY A 392 5.33 -20.99 -14.32
C GLY A 392 6.52 -20.37 -15.08
N SER A 393 6.41 -20.28 -16.41
CA SER A 393 7.52 -19.87 -17.29
C SER A 393 7.77 -18.36 -17.35
N LYS A 394 7.11 -17.56 -16.52
CA LYS A 394 7.16 -16.09 -16.58
C LYS A 394 7.22 -15.50 -15.16
N SER A 395 8.15 -14.57 -14.92
CA SER A 395 8.35 -13.92 -13.62
C SER A 395 7.23 -12.92 -13.34
N TYR A 396 6.23 -13.33 -12.55
CA TYR A 396 5.05 -12.53 -12.22
C TYR A 396 4.85 -12.48 -10.71
N ASN A 397 4.89 -11.27 -10.13
CA ASN A 397 4.69 -11.02 -8.70
C ASN A 397 3.22 -11.17 -8.23
N GLY A 398 2.45 -12.08 -8.81
CA GLY A 398 1.01 -12.24 -8.56
C GLY A 398 0.62 -12.46 -7.10
N PRO A 399 1.26 -13.37 -6.34
CA PRO A 399 0.97 -13.56 -4.92
C PRO A 399 1.14 -12.26 -4.12
N LYS A 400 2.23 -11.53 -4.40
CA LYS A 400 2.54 -10.26 -3.76
C LYS A 400 1.56 -9.15 -4.14
N ASN A 401 1.21 -9.04 -5.43
CA ASN A 401 0.20 -8.09 -5.94
C ASN A 401 -1.16 -8.32 -5.28
N SER A 402 -1.56 -9.58 -5.19
CA SER A 402 -2.80 -10.00 -4.55
C SER A 402 -2.85 -9.65 -3.06
N ARG A 403 -1.80 -9.99 -2.30
CA ARG A 403 -1.73 -9.62 -0.88
C ARG A 403 -1.74 -8.11 -0.70
N TYR A 404 -1.02 -7.38 -1.54
CA TYR A 404 -1.08 -5.92 -1.54
C TYR A 404 -2.52 -5.40 -1.73
N ASN A 405 -3.27 -5.98 -2.67
CA ASN A 405 -4.68 -5.68 -2.89
C ASN A 405 -5.53 -5.90 -1.63
N LYS A 406 -5.33 -7.04 -0.94
CA LYS A 406 -6.01 -7.35 0.34
C LYS A 406 -5.64 -6.36 1.45
N TYR A 407 -4.37 -6.04 1.64
CA TYR A 407 -3.96 -5.11 2.70
C TYR A 407 -4.52 -3.70 2.49
N LYS A 408 -4.62 -3.27 1.23
CA LYS A 408 -5.27 -2.02 0.85
C LYS A 408 -6.80 -2.12 0.82
N GLN A 409 -7.37 -3.31 1.01
CA GLN A 409 -8.82 -3.56 0.90
C GLN A 409 -9.40 -3.03 -0.41
N LEU A 410 -8.64 -3.19 -1.51
CA LEU A 410 -9.10 -2.82 -2.84
C LEU A 410 -10.08 -3.87 -3.37
N PRO A 411 -10.93 -3.51 -4.36
CA PRO A 411 -11.78 -4.47 -5.03
C PRO A 411 -11.00 -5.67 -5.59
N GLY A 412 -11.63 -6.85 -5.62
CA GLY A 412 -11.03 -8.06 -6.17
C GLY A 412 -10.68 -7.91 -7.65
N LEU A 413 -9.76 -8.74 -8.13
CA LEU A 413 -9.23 -8.70 -9.50
C LEU A 413 -10.28 -8.51 -10.60
N PHE A 414 -11.41 -9.23 -10.50
CA PHE A 414 -12.49 -9.20 -11.49
C PHE A 414 -13.68 -8.34 -11.06
N ASN A 415 -13.49 -7.40 -10.13
CA ASN A 415 -14.54 -6.46 -9.76
C ASN A 415 -14.97 -5.63 -10.97
N GLY A 416 -16.27 -5.63 -11.26
CA GLY A 416 -16.84 -5.01 -12.47
C GLY A 416 -16.90 -5.94 -13.69
N CYS A 417 -16.30 -7.13 -13.63
CA CYS A 417 -16.31 -8.10 -14.73
C CYS A 417 -17.46 -9.11 -14.63
N HIS A 418 -18.13 -9.34 -15.75
CA HIS A 418 -19.16 -10.36 -15.97
C HIS A 418 -18.64 -11.42 -16.94
N ILE A 419 -18.50 -12.65 -16.46
CA ILE A 419 -17.79 -13.72 -17.18
C ILE A 419 -18.75 -14.86 -17.50
N TYR A 420 -18.86 -15.22 -18.77
CA TYR A 420 -19.58 -16.40 -19.24
C TYR A 420 -18.60 -17.49 -19.68
N PHE A 421 -18.74 -18.70 -19.13
CA PHE A 421 -17.94 -19.86 -19.53
C PHE A 421 -18.63 -20.66 -20.64
N HIS A 422 -18.07 -20.64 -21.85
CA HIS A 422 -18.54 -21.38 -23.00
C HIS A 422 -17.99 -22.82 -23.01
N ASN A 423 -18.87 -23.82 -22.97
CA ASN A 423 -18.56 -25.25 -23.11
C ASN A 423 -17.62 -25.87 -22.05
N PHE A 424 -17.62 -25.38 -20.80
CA PHE A 424 -16.88 -25.95 -19.66
C PHE A 424 -17.67 -26.99 -18.83
N ASN A 425 -18.64 -27.67 -19.44
CA ASN A 425 -19.48 -28.68 -18.75
C ASN A 425 -18.69 -29.93 -18.36
N THR A 426 -17.60 -30.22 -19.06
CA THR A 426 -16.67 -31.32 -18.79
C THR A 426 -15.33 -30.78 -18.32
N LYS A 427 -14.52 -31.65 -17.68
CA LYS A 427 -13.14 -31.33 -17.33
C LYS A 427 -12.35 -30.93 -18.58
N TYR A 428 -11.48 -29.94 -18.43
CA TYR A 428 -10.61 -29.43 -19.46
C TYR A 428 -9.21 -29.28 -18.87
N GLU A 429 -8.24 -29.93 -19.49
CA GLU A 429 -6.83 -29.87 -19.11
C GLU A 429 -6.18 -28.71 -19.84
N ILE A 430 -5.82 -27.66 -19.09
CA ILE A 430 -5.04 -26.53 -19.60
C ILE A 430 -3.55 -26.88 -19.54
N SER A 431 -3.15 -27.53 -18.44
CA SER A 431 -1.82 -28.10 -18.23
C SER A 431 -1.92 -29.31 -17.31
N LYS A 432 -0.83 -30.07 -17.16
CA LYS A 432 -0.77 -31.24 -16.26
C LYS A 432 -1.23 -30.92 -14.83
N SER A 433 -0.99 -29.69 -14.36
CA SER A 433 -1.28 -29.23 -13.01
C SER A 433 -2.57 -28.39 -12.92
N ILE A 434 -3.22 -28.09 -14.05
CA ILE A 434 -4.41 -27.25 -14.14
C ILE A 434 -5.48 -27.96 -14.97
N VAL A 435 -6.34 -28.70 -14.26
CA VAL A 435 -7.53 -29.32 -14.83
C VAL A 435 -8.76 -28.61 -14.27
N VAL A 436 -9.51 -27.93 -15.14
CA VAL A 436 -10.64 -27.07 -14.76
C VAL A 436 -11.97 -27.59 -15.28
N ASN A 437 -13.05 -27.16 -14.65
CA ASN A 437 -14.42 -27.28 -15.15
C ASN A 437 -15.18 -26.00 -14.79
N LYS A 438 -16.45 -25.89 -15.22
CA LYS A 438 -17.26 -24.69 -14.94
C LYS A 438 -17.35 -24.38 -13.45
N ALA A 439 -17.44 -25.37 -12.56
CA ALA A 439 -17.56 -25.14 -11.12
C ALA A 439 -16.27 -24.54 -10.53
N ILE A 440 -15.10 -25.06 -10.91
CA ILE A 440 -13.79 -24.56 -10.47
C ILE A 440 -13.59 -23.12 -10.98
N LEU A 441 -13.81 -22.89 -12.26
CA LEU A 441 -13.66 -21.55 -12.86
C LEU A 441 -14.64 -20.55 -12.25
N THR A 442 -15.87 -20.98 -11.99
CA THR A 442 -16.87 -20.15 -11.31
C THR A 442 -16.35 -19.71 -9.95
N LYS A 443 -15.84 -20.66 -9.16
CA LYS A 443 -15.32 -20.37 -7.83
C LYS A 443 -14.14 -19.38 -7.88
N LEU A 444 -13.17 -19.61 -8.77
CA LEU A 444 -12.01 -18.71 -8.93
C LEU A 444 -12.45 -17.29 -9.29
N VAL A 445 -13.37 -17.14 -10.25
CA VAL A 445 -13.86 -15.81 -10.65
C VAL A 445 -14.64 -15.14 -9.52
N THR A 446 -15.52 -15.87 -8.82
CA THR A 446 -16.31 -15.30 -7.73
C THR A 446 -15.47 -14.93 -6.51
N ASP A 447 -14.48 -15.76 -6.15
CA ASP A 447 -13.56 -15.45 -5.05
C ASP A 447 -12.64 -14.26 -5.43
N ALA A 448 -12.40 -14.04 -6.73
CA ALA A 448 -11.71 -12.87 -7.28
C ALA A 448 -12.60 -11.64 -7.49
N GLY A 449 -13.87 -11.68 -7.06
CA GLY A 449 -14.78 -10.53 -7.10
C GLY A 449 -15.55 -10.32 -8.41
N GLY A 450 -15.47 -11.27 -9.36
CA GLY A 450 -16.23 -11.24 -10.61
C GLY A 450 -17.59 -11.93 -10.54
N ILE A 451 -18.46 -11.63 -11.51
CA ILE A 451 -19.79 -12.20 -11.63
C ILE A 451 -19.80 -13.24 -12.74
N VAL A 452 -20.32 -14.44 -12.47
CA VAL A 452 -20.39 -15.51 -13.47
C VAL A 452 -21.79 -15.59 -14.05
N LEU A 453 -21.89 -15.39 -15.35
CA LEU A 453 -23.15 -15.39 -16.09
C LEU A 453 -23.63 -16.81 -16.36
N ARG A 454 -24.95 -17.01 -16.22
CA ARG A 454 -25.61 -18.30 -16.53
C ARG A 454 -25.89 -18.48 -18.01
N ARG A 455 -26.06 -17.38 -18.74
CA ARG A 455 -26.41 -17.34 -20.17
C ARG A 455 -25.38 -16.49 -20.91
N VAL A 456 -25.24 -16.75 -22.21
CA VAL A 456 -24.41 -15.92 -23.08
C VAL A 456 -24.96 -14.49 -23.03
N PRO A 457 -24.12 -13.48 -22.74
CA PRO A 457 -24.57 -12.09 -22.74
C PRO A 457 -24.98 -11.69 -24.16
N ASN A 458 -26.11 -10.99 -24.30
CA ASN A 458 -26.51 -10.44 -25.59
C ASN A 458 -25.81 -9.09 -25.80
N PRO A 459 -24.92 -8.98 -26.81
CA PRO A 459 -24.27 -7.74 -27.22
C PRO A 459 -25.10 -6.46 -27.14
N GLU A 460 -26.32 -6.51 -27.67
CA GLU A 460 -27.17 -5.35 -27.93
C GLU A 460 -28.05 -4.98 -26.73
N SER A 461 -28.13 -5.86 -25.73
CA SER A 461 -29.05 -5.70 -24.60
C SER A 461 -28.36 -5.79 -23.24
N ILE A 462 -27.06 -5.52 -23.16
CA ILE A 462 -26.36 -5.36 -21.87
C ILE A 462 -26.85 -4.05 -21.23
N PRO A 463 -27.51 -4.10 -20.05
CA PRO A 463 -27.99 -2.91 -19.36
C PRO A 463 -26.86 -1.91 -19.06
N GLU A 464 -27.14 -0.61 -19.15
CA GLU A 464 -26.15 0.43 -18.78
C GLU A 464 -25.65 0.28 -17.34
N SER A 465 -26.48 -0.23 -16.42
CA SER A 465 -26.09 -0.54 -15.04
C SER A 465 -25.07 -1.67 -14.92
N GLU A 466 -24.93 -2.53 -15.93
CA GLU A 466 -23.98 -3.65 -15.97
C GLU A 466 -22.70 -3.31 -16.76
N LYS A 467 -22.67 -2.16 -17.47
CA LYS A 467 -21.48 -1.63 -18.12
C LYS A 467 -20.55 -0.95 -17.11
N LEU A 468 -20.10 -1.75 -16.15
CA LEU A 468 -19.14 -1.34 -15.14
C LEU A 468 -17.75 -1.18 -15.76
N VAL A 469 -16.97 -0.23 -15.26
CA VAL A 469 -15.54 -0.13 -15.58
C VAL A 469 -14.84 -1.15 -14.67
N PRO A 470 -14.15 -2.18 -15.22
CA PRO A 470 -13.39 -3.09 -14.39
C PRO A 470 -12.33 -2.34 -13.59
N TYR A 471 -12.30 -2.54 -12.27
CA TYR A 471 -11.40 -1.78 -11.39
C TYR A 471 -9.92 -1.97 -11.77
N HIS A 472 -9.55 -3.19 -12.17
CA HIS A 472 -8.18 -3.56 -12.53
C HIS A 472 -7.85 -3.35 -14.01
N ALA A 473 -8.75 -2.77 -14.82
CA ALA A 473 -8.43 -2.46 -16.21
C ALA A 473 -7.34 -1.39 -16.31
N LYS A 474 -6.44 -1.54 -17.29
CA LYS A 474 -5.43 -0.51 -17.58
C LYS A 474 -6.14 0.73 -18.11
N ARG A 475 -5.73 1.90 -17.61
CA ARG A 475 -6.17 3.18 -18.13
C ARG A 475 -5.82 3.27 -19.62
N ASP A 476 -6.79 3.67 -20.43
CA ASP A 476 -6.69 3.75 -21.90
C ASP A 476 -6.36 2.39 -22.57
N GLY A 477 -6.48 1.29 -21.83
CA GLY A 477 -6.34 -0.07 -22.32
C GLY A 477 -7.57 -0.53 -23.11
N LYS A 478 -7.43 -1.62 -23.86
CA LYS A 478 -8.52 -2.17 -24.69
C LYS A 478 -9.68 -2.70 -23.84
N LEU A 479 -9.44 -2.95 -22.55
CA LEU A 479 -10.42 -3.48 -21.62
C LEU A 479 -11.05 -2.41 -20.72
N THR A 480 -10.65 -1.14 -20.81
CA THR A 480 -11.16 -0.04 -19.94
C THR A 480 -12.70 0.02 -19.92
N ASP A 481 -13.32 -0.09 -21.09
CA ASP A 481 -14.78 -0.02 -21.25
C ASP A 481 -15.41 -1.43 -21.39
N CYS A 482 -14.66 -2.49 -21.11
CA CYS A 482 -15.10 -3.87 -21.29
C CYS A 482 -15.48 -4.51 -19.97
N SER A 483 -16.78 -4.61 -19.70
CA SER A 483 -17.31 -5.29 -18.51
C SER A 483 -17.56 -6.78 -18.73
N HIS A 484 -17.73 -7.23 -19.98
CA HIS A 484 -18.22 -8.58 -20.26
C HIS A 484 -17.20 -9.44 -21.01
N TYR A 485 -17.08 -10.70 -20.58
CA TYR A 485 -16.11 -11.65 -21.12
C TYR A 485 -16.76 -13.00 -21.41
N ILE A 486 -16.57 -13.53 -22.62
CA ILE A 486 -16.91 -14.91 -22.98
C ILE A 486 -15.61 -15.71 -22.97
N ILE A 487 -15.48 -16.63 -22.02
CA ILE A 487 -14.29 -17.47 -21.90
C ILE A 487 -14.53 -18.80 -22.59
N PHE A 488 -13.65 -19.15 -23.53
CA PHE A 488 -13.74 -20.36 -24.35
C PHE A 488 -12.52 -21.27 -24.18
N LYS A 489 -12.67 -22.54 -24.59
CA LYS A 489 -11.57 -23.51 -24.68
C LYS A 489 -10.74 -23.24 -25.93
N ASP A 490 -9.43 -23.39 -25.86
CA ASP A 490 -8.52 -23.11 -26.96
C ASP A 490 -9.03 -23.75 -28.27
N VAL A 491 -8.87 -23.04 -29.40
CA VAL A 491 -9.22 -23.42 -30.80
C VAL A 491 -10.51 -22.82 -31.40
N TYR A 492 -11.31 -22.01 -30.68
CA TYR A 492 -12.46 -21.34 -31.31
C TYR A 492 -12.61 -19.89 -30.85
N GLU A 493 -12.32 -18.92 -31.73
CA GLU A 493 -12.65 -17.50 -31.50
C GLU A 493 -14.13 -17.27 -31.86
N PRO A 494 -15.03 -17.07 -30.90
CA PRO A 494 -16.39 -16.63 -31.20
C PRO A 494 -16.32 -15.20 -31.73
N MET A 495 -17.05 -14.87 -32.80
CA MET A 495 -17.07 -13.54 -33.45
C MET A 495 -17.72 -12.43 -32.59
N TYR A 496 -17.33 -12.28 -31.32
CA TYR A 496 -17.84 -11.24 -30.42
C TYR A 496 -16.67 -10.44 -29.84
N ASN A 497 -16.24 -9.45 -30.61
CA ASN A 497 -15.18 -8.53 -30.22
C ASN A 497 -15.70 -7.09 -30.35
N MET A 498 -16.39 -6.61 -29.30
CA MET A 498 -16.95 -5.27 -29.22
C MET A 498 -16.26 -4.45 -28.13
N LYS A 499 -16.66 -3.18 -28.00
CA LYS A 499 -16.13 -2.28 -26.99
C LYS A 499 -16.36 -2.79 -25.56
N HIS A 500 -17.57 -3.29 -25.29
CA HIS A 500 -18.01 -3.71 -23.95
C HIS A 500 -18.03 -5.23 -23.71
N LEU A 501 -17.82 -6.03 -24.76
CA LEU A 501 -17.83 -7.51 -24.71
C LEU A 501 -16.66 -8.08 -25.51
N LYS A 502 -15.86 -8.94 -24.88
CA LYS A 502 -14.76 -9.67 -25.53
C LYS A 502 -14.93 -11.17 -25.37
N ALA A 503 -14.57 -11.93 -26.40
CA ALA A 503 -14.36 -13.36 -26.26
C ALA A 503 -12.85 -13.64 -26.12
N LEU A 504 -12.44 -14.34 -25.05
CA LEU A 504 -11.04 -14.59 -24.73
C LEU A 504 -10.80 -16.07 -24.37
N PRO A 505 -9.63 -16.63 -24.69
CA PRO A 505 -9.31 -18.01 -24.35
C PRO A 505 -9.17 -18.18 -22.84
N VAL A 506 -9.37 -19.40 -22.34
CA VAL A 506 -9.19 -19.69 -20.90
C VAL A 506 -7.74 -19.46 -20.44
N GLY A 507 -6.76 -19.60 -21.33
CA GLY A 507 -5.37 -19.23 -21.04
C GLY A 507 -5.22 -17.77 -20.59
N TRP A 508 -5.98 -16.83 -21.18
CA TRP A 508 -6.00 -15.43 -20.74
C TRP A 508 -6.50 -15.28 -19.31
N LEU A 509 -7.55 -16.01 -18.94
CA LEU A 509 -8.11 -15.97 -17.59
C LEU A 509 -7.09 -16.50 -16.57
N ILE A 510 -6.41 -17.60 -16.89
CA ILE A 510 -5.36 -18.16 -16.04
C ILE A 510 -4.20 -17.15 -15.90
N GLU A 511 -3.76 -16.53 -16.99
CA GLU A 511 -2.69 -15.53 -16.94
C GLU A 511 -3.09 -14.30 -16.10
N CYS A 512 -4.34 -13.84 -16.17
CA CYS A 512 -4.84 -12.77 -15.29
C CYS A 512 -4.75 -13.15 -13.81
N LEU A 513 -5.16 -14.38 -13.48
CA LEU A 513 -5.10 -14.90 -12.12
C LEU A 513 -3.66 -15.04 -11.62
N GLU A 514 -2.74 -15.57 -12.44
CA GLU A 514 -1.33 -15.74 -12.10
C GLU A 514 -0.61 -14.42 -11.84
N LYS A 515 -0.95 -13.35 -12.58
CA LYS A 515 -0.40 -12.01 -12.36
C LYS A 515 -1.09 -11.20 -11.28
N TYR A 516 -2.32 -11.59 -10.96
CA TYR A 516 -3.28 -10.73 -10.30
C TYR A 516 -3.40 -9.37 -11.01
N GLU A 517 -3.61 -9.42 -12.34
CA GLU A 517 -3.73 -8.25 -13.22
C GLU A 517 -4.78 -8.55 -14.28
N LEU A 518 -5.62 -7.58 -14.63
CA LEU A 518 -6.52 -7.73 -15.78
C LEU A 518 -5.71 -7.55 -17.06
N CYS A 519 -5.19 -8.65 -17.59
CA CYS A 519 -4.28 -8.63 -18.74
C CYS A 519 -4.95 -8.06 -19.98
N GLU A 520 -4.25 -7.20 -20.70
CA GLU A 520 -4.67 -6.78 -22.04
C GLU A 520 -4.63 -7.98 -23.00
N PRO A 521 -5.64 -8.15 -23.86
CA PRO A 521 -5.65 -9.22 -24.83
C PRO A 521 -4.51 -9.03 -25.85
N ILE A 522 -3.77 -10.10 -26.09
CA ILE A 522 -2.75 -10.14 -27.15
C ILE A 522 -3.49 -10.06 -28.49
N ASP A 523 -3.14 -9.08 -29.33
CA ASP A 523 -3.64 -9.08 -30.71
C ASP A 523 -3.04 -10.29 -31.42
N TYR A 524 -3.87 -11.29 -31.72
CA TYR A 524 -3.52 -12.34 -32.70
C TYR A 524 -3.62 -11.82 -34.15
N ASN A 525 -3.32 -10.53 -34.37
CA ASN A 525 -3.02 -10.05 -35.70
C ASN A 525 -1.56 -10.40 -35.96
N TYR A 526 -1.30 -11.20 -36.99
CA TYR A 526 -0.04 -11.86 -37.35
C TYR A 526 0.14 -13.27 -36.79
N LEU A 527 -0.56 -14.23 -37.41
CA LEU A 527 0.04 -15.48 -37.87
C LEU A 527 -0.50 -15.83 -39.26
#